data_AF-A0A7J8NWZ4-F1
#
_entry.id   AF-A0A7J8NWZ4-F1
#
_cell.length_a   1.000
_cell.length_b   1.000
_cell.length_c   1.000
_cell.angle_alpha   90.00
_cell.angle_beta   90.00
_cell.angle_gamma   90.00
#
_symmetry.space_group_name_H-M   'P 1'
#
loop_
_entity.id
_entity.type
_entity.pdbx_description
1 polymer ?
#
loop_
_entity_poly.entity_id
_entity_poly.type
_entity_poly.pdbx_seq_one_letter_code
_entity_poly.pdbx_strand_id
1 'polypeptide(L)'
;MGGYALGSAFDSKSGQMIMVSLLLMFGSFFLGNLFGNNAPIYVSQVSETSSSYSSSAAISTFINKVSLTYRETPLVVPANGMNICPLKFNEYIPCHDISYVKQLARDLNLSKSEQLERHCPPLGKRLFCLVPPPQDYKIPIKWPVSRDYVWRSNVNHTHLAEVKGGQNWVHEKNQLWWFPGGGTHFKHGAAEYIQRLGNMTTDETGDLRSAGLVQVLDVGCGVASFSAYLLPLDIQTMSFAPKDGHENQIQFALERGIGAMISVIASKQLPYPSNSFEMVHCSRCRIDWHENDGILLKEVNRLLRPKGYFVYSAPPAYRKDKDYPVIWNKLVDLTTGMCWKLIARKVQTAIWIKEEDPSCLKHNAELKVIDICDAVDETKPSWKTPLMNCIQLAGATTASKKLPSRPERLSVYSESLSRIAFKRGVLLHALEISSDNMSYGIGISREEFSSDSNFWQDQVHYYWKLMNVSRTEIRNVMDMNALFGGFAAALNEYPVWVMNVVPSSMQNTLSAIYDRGLIGAFHDWCEPFSTYPRTYDLLHANHLFSQYKYSGEGCQFEDIMLEMDRILRPQGFVIIRDEDSIISRIQDLAPKFLWEFESHILENKEKQRETLLICRKKFWAVL
;
A
#
# COMPACT_ATOMS: atom_id res chain seq x y z
N MET A 1 -56.60 -29.62 -30.26
CA MET A 1 -56.36 -28.29 -30.87
C MET A 1 -54.91 -27.90 -30.63
N GLY A 2 -54.21 -27.49 -31.69
CA GLY A 2 -52.93 -26.76 -31.61
C GLY A 2 -51.67 -27.60 -31.65
N GLY A 3 -51.24 -28.00 -32.86
CA GLY A 3 -49.83 -28.28 -33.15
C GLY A 3 -49.16 -27.02 -33.69
N TYR A 4 -47.86 -26.87 -33.44
CA TYR A 4 -46.99 -25.98 -34.22
C TYR A 4 -45.67 -26.68 -34.54
N ALA A 5 -45.41 -26.75 -35.84
CA ALA A 5 -44.25 -27.33 -36.47
C ALA A 5 -43.05 -26.37 -36.38
N LEU A 6 -41.86 -26.91 -36.09
CA LEU A 6 -40.58 -26.25 -36.38
C LEU A 6 -40.30 -26.39 -37.88
N GLY A 7 -40.43 -25.28 -38.61
CA GLY A 7 -39.96 -25.15 -39.99
C GLY A 7 -38.52 -24.65 -40.04
N SER A 8 -37.61 -25.48 -40.52
CA SER A 8 -36.27 -25.08 -40.96
C SER A 8 -36.35 -24.40 -42.33
N ALA A 9 -35.69 -23.25 -42.50
CA ALA A 9 -35.29 -22.76 -43.81
C ALA A 9 -33.97 -21.99 -43.67
N PHE A 10 -32.87 -22.73 -43.51
CA PHE A 10 -31.55 -22.19 -43.83
C PHE A 10 -31.42 -22.27 -45.36
N ASP A 11 -31.60 -21.14 -46.01
CA ASP A 11 -31.50 -21.03 -47.47
C ASP A 11 -30.09 -21.46 -47.92
N SER A 12 -30.02 -22.48 -48.76
CA SER A 12 -28.77 -23.08 -49.26
C SER A 12 -27.86 -22.04 -49.94
N LYS A 13 -28.43 -20.96 -50.48
CA LYS A 13 -27.65 -19.85 -51.06
C LYS A 13 -26.97 -18.99 -50.00
N SER A 14 -27.61 -18.81 -48.85
CA SER A 14 -27.06 -18.04 -47.73
C SER A 14 -25.90 -18.79 -47.05
N GLY A 15 -26.04 -20.11 -46.90
CA GLY A 15 -24.96 -20.97 -46.39
C GLY A 15 -23.71 -20.99 -47.29
N GLN A 16 -23.90 -21.03 -48.62
CA GLN A 16 -22.79 -20.97 -49.58
C GLN A 16 -22.07 -19.61 -49.55
N MET A 17 -22.80 -18.50 -49.45
CA MET A 17 -22.21 -17.17 -49.35
C MET A 17 -21.39 -17.01 -48.05
N ILE A 18 -21.89 -17.51 -46.93
CA ILE A 18 -21.16 -17.47 -45.64
C ILE A 18 -19.87 -18.30 -45.72
N MET A 19 -19.90 -19.47 -46.36
CA MET A 19 -18.71 -20.31 -46.53
C MET A 19 -17.66 -19.66 -47.45
N VAL A 20 -18.09 -19.00 -48.53
CA VAL A 20 -17.18 -18.25 -49.41
C VAL A 20 -16.56 -17.04 -48.68
N SER A 21 -17.34 -16.32 -47.88
CA SER A 21 -16.83 -15.21 -47.05
C SER A 21 -15.84 -15.69 -45.99
N LEU A 22 -16.09 -16.83 -45.34
CA LEU A 22 -15.16 -17.43 -44.38
C LEU A 22 -13.87 -17.90 -45.05
N LEU A 23 -13.96 -18.54 -46.23
CA LEU A 23 -12.78 -18.95 -47.01
C LEU A 23 -11.96 -17.75 -47.50
N LEU A 24 -12.61 -16.66 -47.90
CA LEU A 24 -11.92 -15.41 -48.25
C LEU A 24 -11.25 -14.77 -47.03
N MET A 25 -11.89 -14.73 -45.86
CA MET A 25 -11.26 -14.21 -44.64
C MET A 25 -10.05 -15.05 -44.20
N PHE A 26 -10.16 -16.38 -44.26
CA PHE A 26 -9.04 -17.27 -43.97
C PHE A 26 -7.91 -17.12 -45.01
N GLY A 27 -8.24 -17.03 -46.29
CA GLY A 27 -7.26 -16.78 -47.36
C GLY A 27 -6.51 -15.46 -47.18
N SER A 28 -7.21 -14.37 -46.87
CA SER A 28 -6.62 -13.05 -46.60
C SER A 28 -5.67 -13.07 -45.39
N PHE A 29 -6.06 -13.78 -44.32
CA PHE A 29 -5.25 -13.90 -43.12
C PHE A 29 -3.94 -14.65 -43.38
N PHE A 30 -3.99 -15.71 -44.18
CA PHE A 30 -2.80 -16.49 -44.51
C PHE A 30 -1.92 -15.84 -45.58
N LEU A 31 -2.48 -15.14 -46.59
CA LEU A 31 -1.69 -14.36 -47.53
C LEU A 31 -0.99 -13.15 -46.87
N GLY A 32 -1.63 -12.52 -45.89
CA GLY A 32 -1.01 -11.43 -45.10
C GLY A 32 0.20 -11.88 -44.29
N ASN A 33 0.22 -13.14 -43.83
CA ASN A 33 1.36 -13.73 -43.12
C ASN A 33 2.44 -14.29 -44.06
N LEU A 34 2.09 -14.70 -45.29
CA LEU A 34 3.05 -15.28 -46.25
C LEU A 34 3.81 -14.23 -47.08
N PHE A 35 3.23 -13.03 -47.28
CA PHE A 35 3.85 -11.94 -48.04
C PHE A 35 4.09 -10.67 -47.20
N GLY A 36 3.77 -10.69 -45.91
CA GLY A 36 4.10 -9.63 -44.98
C GLY A 36 5.60 -9.64 -44.66
N ASN A 37 6.33 -8.65 -45.16
CA ASN A 37 7.74 -8.41 -44.79
C ASN A 37 7.85 -8.21 -43.27
N ASN A 38 8.31 -9.24 -42.56
CA ASN A 38 8.72 -9.14 -41.16
C ASN A 38 10.09 -8.46 -41.07
N ALA A 39 10.10 -7.15 -41.21
CA ALA A 39 11.20 -6.30 -40.75
C ALA A 39 10.69 -5.45 -39.56
N PRO A 40 11.41 -5.42 -38.42
CA PRO A 40 11.02 -4.59 -37.29
C PRO A 40 11.28 -3.13 -37.63
N ILE A 41 10.24 -2.37 -37.99
CA ILE A 41 10.34 -0.92 -38.12
C ILE A 41 10.04 -0.31 -36.75
N TYR A 42 11.07 -0.27 -35.91
CA TYR A 42 11.25 0.77 -34.90
C TYR A 42 12.67 1.31 -35.07
N VAL A 43 12.83 2.18 -36.07
CA VAL A 43 13.97 3.09 -36.18
C VAL A 43 13.48 4.41 -35.62
N SER A 44 14.01 4.82 -34.48
CA SER A 44 13.86 6.17 -33.95
C SER A 44 14.56 7.13 -34.91
N GLN A 45 13.83 7.67 -35.89
CA GLN A 45 14.30 8.83 -36.64
C GLN A 45 14.29 10.03 -35.70
N VAL A 46 15.48 10.49 -35.35
CA VAL A 46 15.71 11.82 -34.79
C VAL A 46 15.35 12.82 -35.90
N SER A 47 14.15 13.39 -35.82
CA SER A 47 13.80 14.58 -36.59
C SER A 47 14.41 15.79 -35.91
N GLU A 48 15.54 16.25 -36.43
CA GLU A 48 16.09 17.57 -36.14
C GLU A 48 15.04 18.63 -36.51
N THR A 49 14.37 19.17 -35.50
CA THR A 49 13.70 20.47 -35.62
C THR A 49 14.39 21.40 -34.65
N SER A 50 15.12 22.34 -35.24
CA SER A 50 15.84 23.39 -34.57
C SER A 50 14.87 24.32 -33.82
N SER A 51 14.86 24.23 -32.50
CA SER A 51 14.49 25.34 -31.63
C SER A 51 15.48 25.42 -30.48
N SER A 52 16.22 26.52 -30.48
CA SER A 52 17.25 26.92 -29.54
C SER A 52 16.69 27.11 -28.13
N TYR A 53 17.20 26.37 -27.14
CA TYR A 53 17.77 26.85 -25.86
C TYR A 53 18.09 25.64 -24.93
N SER A 54 19.39 25.31 -24.82
CA SER A 54 20.20 24.78 -23.68
C SER A 54 19.46 24.06 -22.52
N SER A 55 19.84 22.86 -22.06
CA SER A 55 21.17 22.25 -21.91
C SER A 55 21.11 20.72 -22.01
N SER A 56 21.88 20.13 -22.93
CA SER A 56 22.08 18.69 -22.98
C SER A 56 23.14 18.30 -21.94
N ALA A 57 22.71 17.76 -20.80
CA ALA A 57 23.61 17.08 -19.89
C ALA A 57 24.34 15.97 -20.66
N ALA A 58 25.67 16.02 -20.70
CA ALA A 58 26.49 14.95 -21.25
C ALA A 58 26.08 13.63 -20.57
N ILE A 59 25.65 12.64 -21.35
CA ILE A 59 25.27 11.32 -20.84
C ILE A 59 26.55 10.65 -20.31
N SER A 60 26.88 10.92 -19.04
CA SER A 60 27.93 10.20 -18.33
C SER A 60 27.47 8.76 -18.18
N THR A 61 28.10 7.87 -18.94
CA THR A 61 27.84 6.44 -18.86
C THR A 61 28.63 5.89 -17.67
N PHE A 62 27.94 5.74 -16.54
CA PHE A 62 28.52 5.15 -15.34
C PHE A 62 28.72 3.64 -15.52
N ILE A 63 29.89 3.13 -15.07
CA ILE A 63 30.18 1.70 -15.03
C ILE A 63 29.92 1.25 -13.59
N ASN A 64 28.65 1.00 -13.28
CA ASN A 64 28.22 0.50 -11.98
C ASN A 64 28.81 -0.91 -11.76
N LYS A 65 29.60 -1.07 -10.69
CA LYS A 65 30.24 -2.35 -10.37
C LYS A 65 29.28 -3.23 -9.56
N VAL A 66 29.22 -4.53 -9.89
CA VAL A 66 28.57 -5.52 -9.02
C VAL A 66 29.48 -5.78 -7.82
N SER A 67 29.09 -5.29 -6.66
CA SER A 67 29.84 -5.44 -5.41
C SER A 67 28.90 -5.28 -4.24
N LEU A 68 29.07 -6.14 -3.22
CA LEU A 68 28.37 -5.96 -1.96
C LEU A 68 29.08 -4.86 -1.17
N THR A 69 28.39 -3.76 -0.94
CA THR A 69 28.88 -2.64 -0.12
C THR A 69 27.92 -2.36 1.03
N TYR A 70 28.48 -1.82 2.10
CA TYR A 70 27.75 -1.45 3.31
C TYR A 70 27.82 0.06 3.51
N ARG A 71 26.89 0.61 4.29
CA ARG A 71 26.85 2.03 4.58
C ARG A 71 27.98 2.41 5.53
N GLU A 72 28.88 3.27 5.08
CA GLU A 72 30.04 3.77 5.83
C GLU A 72 29.81 5.20 6.37
N THR A 73 30.73 5.69 7.22
CA THR A 73 30.75 7.08 7.72
C THR A 73 32.17 7.65 7.56
N PRO A 74 32.38 8.71 6.75
CA PRO A 74 31.38 9.46 5.99
C PRO A 74 30.75 8.63 4.86
N LEU A 75 29.50 8.94 4.51
CA LEU A 75 28.82 8.30 3.38
C LEU A 75 29.37 8.89 2.08
N VAL A 76 29.83 8.03 1.17
CA VAL A 76 30.39 8.43 -0.11
C VAL A 76 29.77 7.60 -1.23
N VAL A 77 29.13 8.27 -2.20
CA VAL A 77 28.69 7.65 -3.44
C VAL A 77 29.90 7.55 -4.39
N PRO A 78 30.23 6.37 -4.94
CA PRO A 78 31.38 6.23 -5.83
C PRO A 78 31.29 7.13 -7.07
N ALA A 79 32.45 7.63 -7.52
CA ALA A 79 32.52 8.49 -8.70
C ALA A 79 32.04 7.79 -9.98
N ASN A 80 32.19 6.46 -10.05
CA ASN A 80 31.76 5.61 -11.16
C ASN A 80 30.30 5.14 -11.07
N GLY A 81 29.51 5.64 -10.12
CA GLY A 81 28.11 5.26 -9.92
C GLY A 81 27.90 4.35 -8.71
N MET A 82 26.66 4.22 -8.25
CA MET A 82 26.32 3.33 -7.13
C MET A 82 26.64 1.87 -7.47
N ASN A 83 27.22 1.12 -6.53
CA ASN A 83 27.42 -0.31 -6.74
C ASN A 83 26.08 -1.03 -6.87
N ILE A 84 26.07 -2.15 -7.59
CA ILE A 84 24.91 -3.05 -7.70
C ILE A 84 25.13 -4.23 -6.76
N CYS A 85 24.15 -4.55 -5.93
CA CYS A 85 24.23 -5.71 -5.06
C CYS A 85 24.28 -7.01 -5.88
N PRO A 86 24.96 -8.07 -5.42
CA PRO A 86 24.91 -9.37 -6.09
C PRO A 86 23.47 -9.88 -6.26
N LEU A 87 23.19 -10.63 -7.34
CA LEU A 87 21.84 -11.07 -7.75
C LEU A 87 21.06 -11.80 -6.64
N LYS A 88 21.74 -12.50 -5.71
CA LYS A 88 21.12 -13.14 -4.54
C LYS A 88 20.34 -12.18 -3.62
N PHE A 89 20.59 -10.88 -3.71
CA PHE A 89 19.91 -9.84 -2.94
C PHE A 89 18.71 -9.23 -3.69
N ASN A 90 18.27 -9.79 -4.82
CA ASN A 90 17.17 -9.23 -5.62
C ASN A 90 15.84 -9.07 -4.83
N GLU A 91 15.63 -9.85 -3.77
CA GLU A 91 14.48 -9.80 -2.84
C GLU A 91 14.86 -9.28 -1.45
N TYR A 92 15.95 -8.51 -1.35
CA TYR A 92 16.41 -7.98 -0.07
C TYR A 92 15.43 -6.96 0.52
N ILE A 93 14.97 -7.25 1.74
CA ILE A 93 14.06 -6.41 2.53
C ILE A 93 14.76 -6.18 3.87
N PRO A 94 15.44 -5.05 4.05
CA PRO A 94 16.42 -4.89 5.14
C PRO A 94 15.84 -5.19 6.52
N CYS A 95 14.65 -4.66 6.81
CA CYS A 95 14.03 -4.80 8.14
C CYS A 95 13.24 -6.09 8.34
N HIS A 96 13.20 -6.97 7.34
CA HIS A 96 12.59 -8.30 7.39
C HIS A 96 13.59 -9.35 6.91
N ASP A 97 14.88 -9.08 7.13
CA ASP A 97 15.95 -10.00 6.75
C ASP A 97 16.04 -11.15 7.77
N ILE A 98 15.73 -12.35 7.30
CA ILE A 98 15.66 -13.56 8.15
C ILE A 98 17.02 -13.85 8.78
N SER A 99 18.13 -13.56 8.08
CA SER A 99 19.48 -13.82 8.60
C SER A 99 19.83 -12.87 9.75
N TYR A 100 19.41 -11.62 9.67
CA TYR A 100 19.57 -10.62 10.72
C TYR A 100 18.65 -10.89 11.91
N VAL A 101 17.37 -11.18 11.66
CA VAL A 101 16.41 -11.52 12.73
C VAL A 101 16.87 -12.74 13.54
N LYS A 102 17.45 -13.75 12.88
CA LYS A 102 18.03 -14.92 13.57
C LYS A 102 19.17 -14.55 14.53
N GLN A 103 19.93 -13.49 14.26
CA GLN A 103 20.98 -13.01 15.17
C GLN A 103 20.38 -12.37 16.42
N LEU A 104 19.19 -11.79 16.32
CA LEU A 104 18.46 -11.18 17.43
C LEU A 104 17.66 -12.19 18.26
N ALA A 105 17.62 -13.47 17.87
CA ALA A 105 16.69 -14.46 18.44
C ALA A 105 16.77 -14.62 19.97
N ARG A 106 17.90 -14.27 20.60
CA ARG A 106 18.05 -14.31 22.07
C ARG A 106 17.32 -13.17 22.78
N ASP A 107 17.13 -12.04 22.10
CA ASP A 107 16.53 -10.82 22.65
C ASP A 107 15.03 -10.72 22.32
N LEU A 108 14.53 -11.59 21.42
CA LEU A 108 13.15 -11.59 20.96
C LEU A 108 12.28 -12.59 21.72
N ASN A 109 11.07 -12.17 22.07
CA ASN A 109 10.08 -13.05 22.64
C ASN A 109 9.33 -13.83 21.54
N LEU A 110 9.77 -15.07 21.31
CA LEU A 110 9.17 -15.95 20.30
C LEU A 110 7.71 -16.31 20.59
N SER A 111 7.30 -16.34 21.86
CA SER A 111 5.89 -16.61 22.24
C SER A 111 4.95 -15.48 21.82
N LYS A 112 5.47 -14.26 21.69
CA LYS A 112 4.74 -13.08 21.18
C LYS A 112 4.93 -12.85 19.69
N SER A 113 5.59 -13.79 18.99
CA SER A 113 5.91 -13.67 17.57
C SER A 113 6.75 -12.44 17.20
N GLU A 114 7.58 -11.93 18.12
CA GLU A 114 8.43 -10.75 17.88
C GLU A 114 9.42 -10.96 16.72
N GLN A 115 9.78 -12.21 16.40
CA GLN A 115 10.61 -12.56 15.23
C GLN A 115 9.95 -12.25 13.88
N LEU A 116 8.62 -12.07 13.84
CA LEU A 116 7.90 -11.69 12.62
C LEU A 116 7.80 -10.17 12.47
N GLU A 117 8.18 -9.41 13.50
CA GLU A 117 8.18 -7.96 13.44
C GLU A 117 9.32 -7.41 12.58
N ARG A 118 9.18 -6.13 12.26
CA ARG A 118 10.21 -5.33 11.63
C ARG A 118 11.41 -5.16 12.57
N HIS A 119 12.59 -5.62 12.14
CA HIS A 119 13.88 -5.43 12.80
C HIS A 119 14.92 -4.90 11.82
N CYS A 120 15.17 -3.60 11.85
CA CYS A 120 16.11 -2.97 10.92
C CYS A 120 17.57 -3.13 11.40
N PRO A 121 18.51 -3.48 10.51
CA PRO A 121 19.93 -3.42 10.81
C PRO A 121 20.38 -1.99 11.19
N PRO A 122 21.33 -1.83 12.12
CA PRO A 122 21.96 -0.54 12.39
C PRO A 122 22.68 -0.03 11.14
N LEU A 123 22.88 1.28 11.02
CA LEU A 123 23.41 1.94 9.81
C LEU A 123 24.64 1.23 9.23
N GLY A 124 25.68 0.97 10.04
CA GLY A 124 26.91 0.31 9.57
C GLY A 124 26.74 -1.13 9.05
N LYS A 125 25.59 -1.78 9.28
CA LYS A 125 25.26 -3.11 8.76
C LYS A 125 24.29 -3.06 7.58
N ARG A 126 23.80 -1.89 7.19
CA ARG A 126 22.89 -1.74 6.05
C ARG A 126 23.68 -1.82 4.75
N LEU A 127 23.12 -2.51 3.75
CA LEU A 127 23.69 -2.52 2.41
C LEU A 127 23.59 -1.13 1.78
N PHE A 128 24.63 -0.76 1.04
CA PHE A 128 24.71 0.49 0.31
C PHE A 128 25.04 0.22 -1.16
N CYS A 129 24.12 -0.49 -1.82
CA CYS A 129 24.18 -0.88 -3.24
C CYS A 129 22.75 -1.00 -3.81
N LEU A 130 22.58 -0.77 -5.11
CA LEU A 130 21.30 -0.89 -5.81
C LEU A 130 20.87 -2.36 -5.86
N VAL A 131 19.61 -2.64 -5.51
CA VAL A 131 19.07 -4.00 -5.53
C VAL A 131 18.71 -4.40 -6.96
N PRO A 132 19.34 -5.44 -7.53
CA PRO A 132 19.10 -5.83 -8.93
C PRO A 132 17.70 -6.44 -9.11
N PRO A 133 17.06 -6.25 -10.28
CA PRO A 133 15.94 -7.09 -10.69
C PRO A 133 16.36 -8.57 -10.76
N PRO A 134 15.42 -9.52 -10.60
CA PRO A 134 15.70 -10.94 -10.83
C PRO A 134 16.07 -11.21 -12.30
N GLN A 135 16.68 -12.36 -12.55
CA GLN A 135 16.93 -12.82 -13.91
C GLN A 135 15.61 -12.93 -14.70
N ASP A 136 15.62 -12.49 -15.95
CA ASP A 136 14.45 -12.45 -16.83
C ASP A 136 13.27 -11.60 -16.31
N TYR A 137 13.54 -10.63 -15.44
CA TYR A 137 12.53 -9.66 -15.02
C TYR A 137 11.85 -9.01 -16.23
N LYS A 138 10.54 -8.84 -16.15
CA LYS A 138 9.72 -8.18 -17.18
C LYS A 138 9.02 -6.98 -16.57
N ILE A 139 8.76 -5.97 -17.38
CA ILE A 139 7.88 -4.87 -16.97
C ILE A 139 6.51 -5.45 -16.57
N PRO A 140 5.94 -5.05 -15.42
CA PRO A 140 4.68 -5.59 -14.93
C PRO A 140 3.53 -5.48 -15.93
N ILE A 141 2.59 -6.43 -15.86
CA ILE A 141 1.39 -6.39 -16.69
C ILE A 141 0.56 -5.16 -16.29
N LYS A 142 0.00 -4.45 -17.28
CA LYS A 142 -0.81 -3.24 -17.02
C LYS A 142 -2.14 -3.57 -16.35
N TRP A 143 -2.61 -2.65 -15.52
CA TRP A 143 -3.94 -2.74 -14.90
C TRP A 143 -5.04 -2.63 -15.97
N PRO A 144 -6.17 -3.36 -15.87
CA PRO A 144 -6.59 -4.26 -14.78
C PRO A 144 -6.15 -5.72 -14.93
N VAL A 145 -5.46 -6.08 -16.01
CA VAL A 145 -5.08 -7.48 -16.28
C VAL A 145 -4.14 -8.02 -15.19
N SER A 146 -3.28 -7.16 -14.63
CA SER A 146 -2.40 -7.51 -13.52
C SER A 146 -3.12 -8.00 -12.27
N ARG A 147 -4.40 -7.66 -12.08
CA ARG A 147 -5.19 -8.20 -10.96
C ARG A 147 -5.17 -9.73 -10.95
N ASP A 148 -5.23 -10.36 -12.12
CA ASP A 148 -5.40 -11.80 -12.26
C ASP A 148 -4.18 -12.51 -12.85
N TYR A 149 -3.23 -11.77 -13.43
CA TYR A 149 -2.06 -12.33 -14.09
C TYR A 149 -0.78 -11.56 -13.76
N VAL A 150 0.26 -12.25 -13.32
CA VAL A 150 1.61 -11.67 -13.18
C VAL A 150 2.67 -12.55 -13.84
N TRP A 151 3.81 -11.98 -14.21
CA TRP A 151 4.92 -12.74 -14.78
C TRP A 151 5.54 -13.67 -13.75
N ARG A 152 5.82 -14.93 -14.13
CA ARG A 152 6.52 -15.87 -13.23
C ARG A 152 7.95 -15.45 -12.92
N SER A 153 8.65 -14.86 -13.89
CA SER A 153 10.02 -14.39 -13.70
C SER A 153 10.14 -13.23 -12.70
N ASN A 154 9.06 -12.47 -12.47
CA ASN A 154 9.06 -11.35 -11.51
C ASN A 154 8.91 -11.82 -10.06
N VAL A 155 8.28 -12.98 -9.84
CA VAL A 155 8.10 -13.63 -8.53
C VAL A 155 8.32 -15.13 -8.72
N ASN A 156 9.59 -15.53 -8.79
CA ASN A 156 9.98 -16.89 -9.18
C ASN A 156 9.95 -17.86 -7.98
N HIS A 157 8.76 -18.07 -7.41
CA HIS A 157 8.55 -18.90 -6.23
C HIS A 157 7.38 -19.86 -6.45
N THR A 158 7.67 -21.13 -6.70
CA THR A 158 6.65 -22.16 -6.98
C THR A 158 6.03 -22.74 -5.71
N HIS A 159 6.73 -22.65 -4.57
CA HIS A 159 6.33 -23.26 -3.30
C HIS A 159 4.90 -22.88 -2.88
N LEU A 160 4.51 -21.61 -3.04
CA LEU A 160 3.17 -21.17 -2.68
C LEU A 160 2.09 -21.85 -3.54
N ALA A 161 2.33 -22.00 -4.85
CA ALA A 161 1.42 -22.68 -5.76
C ALA A 161 1.33 -24.19 -5.45
N GLU A 162 2.43 -24.83 -5.09
CA GLU A 162 2.47 -26.24 -4.68
C GLU A 162 1.64 -26.49 -3.41
N VAL A 163 1.81 -25.64 -2.39
CA VAL A 163 1.17 -25.83 -1.07
C VAL A 163 -0.26 -25.27 -1.01
N LYS A 164 -0.60 -24.27 -1.83
CA LYS A 164 -1.90 -23.57 -1.81
C LYS A 164 -2.70 -23.69 -3.11
N GLY A 165 -2.22 -24.41 -4.13
CA GLY A 165 -2.92 -24.61 -5.39
C GLY A 165 -4.31 -25.21 -5.22
N GLY A 166 -4.48 -26.18 -4.31
CA GLY A 166 -5.79 -26.78 -3.98
C GLY A 166 -6.78 -25.84 -3.27
N GLN A 167 -6.35 -24.63 -2.89
CA GLN A 167 -7.20 -23.58 -2.33
C GLN A 167 -7.48 -22.47 -3.36
N ASN A 168 -7.01 -22.63 -4.60
CA ASN A 168 -7.13 -21.67 -5.69
C ASN A 168 -6.54 -20.29 -5.36
N TRP A 169 -5.43 -20.26 -4.62
CA TRP A 169 -4.74 -19.00 -4.34
C TRP A 169 -4.03 -18.48 -5.58
N VAL A 170 -3.25 -19.36 -6.22
CA VAL A 170 -2.42 -19.06 -7.39
C VAL A 170 -2.16 -20.36 -8.16
N HIS A 171 -2.09 -20.27 -9.48
CA HIS A 171 -1.82 -21.38 -10.39
C HIS A 171 -0.76 -21.02 -11.42
N GLU A 172 0.03 -22.00 -11.84
CA GLU A 172 0.93 -21.84 -12.98
C GLU A 172 0.14 -21.82 -14.29
N LYS A 173 0.47 -20.87 -15.19
CA LYS A 173 -0.10 -20.78 -16.53
C LYS A 173 0.95 -20.28 -17.53
N ASN A 174 1.70 -21.20 -18.12
CA ASN A 174 2.78 -20.89 -19.07
C ASN A 174 3.79 -19.88 -18.45
N GLN A 175 3.99 -18.69 -19.01
CA GLN A 175 4.91 -17.70 -18.43
C GLN A 175 4.29 -16.85 -17.31
N LEU A 176 3.05 -17.16 -16.90
CA LEU A 176 2.25 -16.36 -15.97
C LEU A 176 1.88 -17.15 -14.71
N TRP A 177 1.74 -16.43 -13.61
CA TRP A 177 0.93 -16.80 -12.47
C TRP A 177 -0.51 -16.33 -12.71
N TRP A 178 -1.47 -17.19 -12.42
CA TRP A 178 -2.91 -16.88 -12.52
C TRP A 178 -3.57 -16.91 -11.14
N PHE A 179 -4.32 -15.85 -10.81
CA PHE A 179 -5.04 -15.71 -9.55
C PHE A 179 -6.56 -15.78 -9.80
N PRO A 180 -7.22 -16.90 -9.51
CA PRO A 180 -8.65 -17.06 -9.73
C PRO A 180 -9.52 -16.43 -8.62
N GLY A 181 -8.90 -15.75 -7.65
CA GLY A 181 -9.59 -15.12 -6.52
C GLY A 181 -9.95 -16.05 -5.37
N GLY A 182 -9.38 -17.26 -5.32
CA GLY A 182 -9.60 -18.20 -4.24
C GLY A 182 -8.86 -17.84 -2.94
N GLY A 183 -9.25 -18.51 -1.86
CA GLY A 183 -8.73 -18.35 -0.50
C GLY A 183 -9.06 -19.57 0.36
N THR A 184 -8.49 -19.66 1.57
CA THR A 184 -8.71 -20.84 2.43
C THR A 184 -10.18 -21.09 2.76
N HIS A 185 -10.94 -20.03 3.08
CA HIS A 185 -12.38 -20.11 3.39
C HIS A 185 -13.28 -19.71 2.22
N PHE A 186 -12.71 -19.45 1.03
CA PHE A 186 -13.44 -19.07 -0.17
C PHE A 186 -12.77 -19.65 -1.41
N LYS A 187 -12.59 -20.98 -1.41
CA LYS A 187 -11.86 -21.72 -2.47
C LYS A 187 -12.46 -21.54 -3.86
N HIS A 188 -13.76 -21.27 -3.96
CA HIS A 188 -14.48 -21.09 -5.23
C HIS A 188 -14.53 -19.63 -5.69
N GLY A 189 -13.86 -18.71 -4.98
CA GLY A 189 -13.73 -17.30 -5.35
C GLY A 189 -14.21 -16.35 -4.26
N ALA A 190 -13.58 -15.18 -4.19
CA ALA A 190 -13.87 -14.16 -3.19
C ALA A 190 -15.26 -13.50 -3.37
N ALA A 191 -15.83 -13.51 -4.57
CA ALA A 191 -17.11 -12.83 -4.85
C ALA A 191 -18.28 -13.38 -4.02
N GLU A 192 -18.48 -14.70 -4.00
CA GLU A 192 -19.53 -15.35 -3.20
C GLU A 192 -19.31 -15.11 -1.70
N TYR A 193 -18.05 -15.12 -1.26
CA TYR A 193 -17.71 -14.83 0.13
C TYR A 193 -18.04 -13.38 0.52
N ILE A 194 -17.65 -12.41 -0.31
CA ILE A 194 -17.96 -10.99 -0.10
C ILE A 194 -19.47 -10.76 -0.06
N GLN A 195 -20.23 -11.38 -0.97
CA GLN A 195 -21.70 -11.31 -0.96
C GLN A 195 -22.28 -11.88 0.34
N ARG A 196 -21.79 -13.04 0.79
CA ARG A 196 -22.20 -13.65 2.05
C ARG A 196 -21.89 -12.74 3.25
N LEU A 197 -20.72 -12.10 3.27
CA LEU A 197 -20.40 -11.12 4.31
C LEU A 197 -21.38 -9.94 4.28
N GLY A 198 -21.71 -9.40 3.11
CA GLY A 198 -22.74 -8.37 2.93
C GLY A 198 -24.07 -8.76 3.56
N ASN A 199 -24.57 -9.94 3.21
CA ASN A 199 -25.84 -10.47 3.74
C ASN A 199 -25.78 -10.69 5.26
N MET A 200 -24.66 -11.20 5.78
CA MET A 200 -24.50 -11.41 7.22
C MET A 200 -24.44 -10.10 8.01
N THR A 201 -23.86 -9.04 7.44
CA THR A 201 -23.70 -7.74 8.09
C THR A 201 -24.98 -6.91 8.05
N THR A 202 -25.77 -7.05 6.98
CA THR A 202 -26.97 -6.22 6.72
C THR A 202 -28.28 -6.95 7.04
N ASP A 203 -28.23 -8.16 7.61
CA ASP A 203 -29.39 -9.03 7.76
C ASP A 203 -30.15 -9.23 6.44
N GLU A 204 -29.39 -9.56 5.39
CA GLU A 204 -29.86 -9.86 4.03
C GLU A 204 -30.47 -8.68 3.26
N THR A 205 -30.38 -7.46 3.81
CA THR A 205 -30.94 -6.25 3.18
C THR A 205 -30.00 -5.56 2.17
N GLY A 206 -28.73 -5.96 2.08
CA GLY A 206 -27.78 -5.34 1.13
C GLY A 206 -26.37 -5.96 1.09
N ASP A 207 -25.45 -5.20 0.48
CA ASP A 207 -24.03 -5.56 0.36
C ASP A 207 -23.16 -4.88 1.43
N LEU A 208 -21.83 -5.08 1.37
CA LEU A 208 -20.92 -4.43 2.31
C LEU A 208 -20.94 -2.89 2.21
N ARG A 209 -21.24 -2.31 1.05
CA ARG A 209 -21.39 -0.85 0.92
C ARG A 209 -22.63 -0.36 1.65
N SER A 210 -23.71 -1.12 1.57
CA SER A 210 -24.96 -0.87 2.29
C SER A 210 -24.76 -0.93 3.81
N ALA A 211 -23.80 -1.75 4.28
CA ALA A 211 -23.34 -1.77 5.67
C ALA A 211 -22.42 -0.59 6.06
N GLY A 212 -22.13 0.33 5.14
CA GLY A 212 -21.32 1.53 5.37
C GLY A 212 -19.81 1.32 5.24
N LEU A 213 -19.35 0.21 4.67
CA LEU A 213 -17.91 -0.04 4.54
C LEU A 213 -17.29 0.85 3.46
N VAL A 214 -16.18 1.50 3.82
CA VAL A 214 -15.31 2.22 2.88
C VAL A 214 -13.87 1.73 3.01
N GLN A 215 -13.41 1.41 4.22
CA GLN A 215 -12.05 1.02 4.53
C GLN A 215 -12.00 -0.29 5.31
N VAL A 216 -11.18 -1.23 4.83
CA VAL A 216 -11.01 -2.55 5.42
C VAL A 216 -9.53 -2.81 5.73
N LEU A 217 -9.26 -3.38 6.90
CA LEU A 217 -7.97 -3.96 7.24
C LEU A 217 -8.04 -5.48 7.04
N ASP A 218 -7.28 -6.02 6.09
CA ASP A 218 -7.26 -7.45 5.78
C ASP A 218 -6.01 -8.11 6.40
N VAL A 219 -6.24 -8.82 7.50
CA VAL A 219 -5.21 -9.40 8.36
C VAL A 219 -4.88 -10.82 7.92
N GLY A 220 -3.60 -11.08 7.65
CA GLY A 220 -3.15 -12.39 7.14
C GLY A 220 -3.68 -12.67 5.73
N CYS A 221 -3.65 -11.65 4.88
CA CYS A 221 -4.38 -11.58 3.61
C CYS A 221 -3.94 -12.56 2.52
N GLY A 222 -2.84 -13.29 2.71
CA GLY A 222 -2.31 -14.16 1.67
C GLY A 222 -1.84 -13.37 0.46
N VAL A 223 -2.33 -13.76 -0.71
CA VAL A 223 -2.11 -13.03 -1.98
C VAL A 223 -3.07 -11.85 -2.17
N ALA A 224 -3.81 -11.43 -1.13
CA ALA A 224 -4.79 -10.34 -1.14
C ALA A 224 -5.97 -10.54 -2.10
N SER A 225 -6.44 -11.79 -2.29
CA SER A 225 -7.62 -12.10 -3.12
C SER A 225 -8.88 -11.39 -2.62
N PHE A 226 -9.08 -11.29 -1.30
CA PHE A 226 -10.23 -10.59 -0.74
C PHE A 226 -10.21 -9.10 -1.11
N SER A 227 -9.09 -8.41 -0.86
CA SER A 227 -8.90 -7.01 -1.25
C SER A 227 -9.09 -6.78 -2.76
N ALA A 228 -8.55 -7.66 -3.60
CA ALA A 228 -8.66 -7.53 -5.06
C ALA A 228 -10.12 -7.53 -5.57
N TYR A 229 -11.01 -8.25 -4.88
CA TYR A 229 -12.43 -8.36 -5.24
C TYR A 229 -13.32 -7.34 -4.50
N LEU A 230 -12.75 -6.57 -3.57
CA LEU A 230 -13.40 -5.38 -2.99
C LEU A 230 -13.23 -4.12 -3.84
N LEU A 231 -12.20 -4.06 -4.70
CA LEU A 231 -11.96 -2.91 -5.59
C LEU A 231 -13.16 -2.52 -6.48
N PRO A 232 -13.91 -3.46 -7.10
CA PRO A 232 -15.10 -3.10 -7.87
C PRO A 232 -16.24 -2.50 -7.03
N LEU A 233 -16.20 -2.66 -5.70
CA LEU A 233 -17.14 -2.05 -4.76
C LEU A 233 -16.65 -0.68 -4.24
N ASP A 234 -15.55 -0.15 -4.76
CA ASP A 234 -14.89 1.07 -4.28
C ASP A 234 -14.56 1.04 -2.78
N ILE A 235 -14.28 -0.16 -2.25
CA ILE A 235 -13.86 -0.36 -0.86
C ILE A 235 -12.33 -0.41 -0.83
N GLN A 236 -11.73 0.57 -0.15
CA GLN A 236 -10.29 0.67 0.04
C GLN A 236 -9.83 -0.36 1.07
N THR A 237 -8.76 -1.10 0.78
CA THR A 237 -8.28 -2.16 1.67
C THR A 237 -6.79 -2.01 1.92
N MET A 238 -6.38 -2.10 3.18
CA MET A 238 -5.00 -2.30 3.57
C MET A 238 -4.81 -3.78 3.92
N SER A 239 -4.13 -4.51 3.05
CA SER A 239 -3.81 -5.92 3.22
C SER A 239 -2.45 -6.07 3.91
N PHE A 240 -2.31 -6.94 4.92
CA PHE A 240 -0.99 -7.26 5.45
C PHE A 240 -0.83 -8.72 5.88
N ALA A 241 0.41 -9.18 5.82
CA ALA A 241 0.84 -10.47 6.33
C ALA A 241 2.34 -10.39 6.69
N PRO A 242 2.80 -11.21 7.65
CA PRO A 242 4.22 -11.29 7.96
C PRO A 242 5.00 -11.91 6.80
N LYS A 243 6.31 -11.68 6.76
CA LYS A 243 7.22 -12.49 5.95
C LYS A 243 7.45 -13.81 6.68
N ASP A 244 6.65 -14.82 6.37
CA ASP A 244 6.70 -16.15 6.98
C ASP A 244 7.24 -17.22 6.03
N GLY A 245 7.25 -18.47 6.48
CA GLY A 245 7.76 -19.61 5.72
C GLY A 245 6.95 -19.99 4.47
N HIS A 246 5.86 -19.30 4.15
CA HIS A 246 5.12 -19.52 2.90
C HIS A 246 5.59 -18.62 1.76
N GLU A 247 6.62 -17.80 2.00
CA GLU A 247 7.38 -16.95 1.06
C GLU A 247 6.52 -16.09 0.10
N ASN A 248 6.79 -14.79 0.06
CA ASN A 248 6.40 -13.89 -1.05
C ASN A 248 4.89 -13.73 -1.34
N GLN A 249 4.01 -14.07 -0.39
CA GLN A 249 2.56 -13.82 -0.48
C GLN A 249 2.23 -12.33 -0.76
N ILE A 250 2.85 -11.42 0.01
CA ILE A 250 2.67 -9.98 -0.15
C ILE A 250 3.31 -9.48 -1.46
N GLN A 251 4.41 -10.08 -1.91
CA GLN A 251 5.02 -9.75 -3.21
C GLN A 251 4.04 -10.01 -4.36
N PHE A 252 3.32 -11.15 -4.33
CA PHE A 252 2.27 -11.40 -5.31
C PHE A 252 1.16 -10.35 -5.29
N ALA A 253 0.68 -9.96 -4.10
CA ALA A 253 -0.34 -8.92 -3.99
C ALA A 253 0.12 -7.59 -4.60
N LEU A 254 1.34 -7.17 -4.27
CA LEU A 254 1.96 -5.94 -4.79
C LEU A 254 2.19 -6.01 -6.30
N GLU A 255 2.64 -7.16 -6.82
CA GLU A 255 2.89 -7.35 -8.26
C GLU A 255 1.60 -7.28 -9.08
N ARG A 256 0.48 -7.78 -8.50
CA ARG A 256 -0.87 -7.67 -9.07
C ARG A 256 -1.45 -6.25 -9.02
N GLY A 257 -0.79 -5.33 -8.34
CA GLY A 257 -1.26 -3.97 -8.12
C GLY A 257 -2.32 -3.85 -7.03
N ILE A 258 -2.25 -4.68 -5.98
CA ILE A 258 -3.15 -4.64 -4.82
C ILE A 258 -2.42 -4.07 -3.61
N GLY A 259 -3.03 -3.11 -2.92
CA GLY A 259 -2.44 -2.44 -1.76
C GLY A 259 -2.15 -3.39 -0.61
N ALA A 260 -0.86 -3.64 -0.36
CA ALA A 260 -0.42 -4.57 0.67
C ALA A 260 0.88 -4.10 1.37
N MET A 261 1.12 -4.60 2.58
CA MET A 261 2.32 -4.27 3.38
C MET A 261 2.80 -5.51 4.14
N ILE A 262 4.12 -5.61 4.36
CA ILE A 262 4.67 -6.61 5.27
C ILE A 262 4.50 -6.08 6.69
N SER A 263 3.68 -6.76 7.47
CA SER A 263 3.40 -6.37 8.85
C SER A 263 2.88 -7.55 9.67
N VAL A 264 2.89 -7.41 10.98
CA VAL A 264 2.33 -8.37 11.93
C VAL A 264 1.73 -7.59 13.10
N ILE A 265 0.69 -8.15 13.71
CA ILE A 265 0.17 -7.70 14.99
C ILE A 265 0.77 -8.60 16.08
N ALA A 266 1.73 -8.06 16.84
CA ALA A 266 2.55 -8.81 17.78
C ALA A 266 2.74 -8.07 19.11
N SER A 267 3.85 -7.35 19.30
CA SER A 267 4.16 -6.58 20.52
C SER A 267 3.96 -5.07 20.37
N LYS A 268 3.85 -4.58 19.12
CA LYS A 268 3.68 -3.16 18.78
C LYS A 268 2.33 -2.90 18.13
N GLN A 269 1.83 -1.67 18.30
CA GLN A 269 0.68 -1.15 17.58
C GLN A 269 0.96 -1.13 16.07
N LEU A 270 -0.08 -1.37 15.28
CA LEU A 270 -0.02 -1.17 13.84
C LEU A 270 0.09 0.33 13.53
N PRO A 271 0.80 0.73 12.45
CA PRO A 271 1.14 2.12 12.15
C PRO A 271 -0.03 2.94 11.60
N TYR A 272 -1.22 2.70 12.13
CA TYR A 272 -2.48 3.33 11.78
C TYR A 272 -3.04 4.07 13.00
N PRO A 273 -3.72 5.21 12.79
CA PRO A 273 -4.43 5.92 13.85
C PRO A 273 -5.54 5.08 14.48
N SER A 274 -6.02 5.51 15.65
CA SER A 274 -7.26 4.95 16.20
C SER A 274 -8.45 5.28 15.28
N ASN A 275 -9.49 4.44 15.27
CA ASN A 275 -10.69 4.62 14.45
C ASN A 275 -10.39 4.75 12.94
N SER A 276 -9.52 3.90 12.41
CA SER A 276 -9.11 3.92 11.00
C SER A 276 -10.06 3.17 10.08
N PHE A 277 -10.62 2.04 10.52
CA PHE A 277 -11.30 1.08 9.62
C PHE A 277 -12.76 0.83 10.03
N GLU A 278 -13.65 0.67 9.04
CA GLU A 278 -15.01 0.16 9.30
C GLU A 278 -15.06 -1.35 9.44
N MET A 279 -14.04 -2.07 8.95
CA MET A 279 -13.95 -3.51 9.13
C MET A 279 -12.51 -4.00 9.29
N VAL A 280 -12.33 -4.95 10.21
CA VAL A 280 -11.12 -5.77 10.30
C VAL A 280 -11.51 -7.19 9.94
N HIS A 281 -10.87 -7.71 8.89
CA HIS A 281 -11.13 -9.04 8.34
C HIS A 281 -9.96 -9.97 8.65
N CYS A 282 -10.24 -11.15 9.20
CA CYS A 282 -9.30 -12.25 9.35
C CYS A 282 -9.90 -13.53 8.76
N SER A 283 -9.25 -14.10 7.75
CA SER A 283 -9.59 -15.41 7.21
C SER A 283 -8.39 -16.35 7.31
N ARG A 284 -8.44 -17.27 8.28
CA ARG A 284 -7.31 -18.15 8.65
C ARG A 284 -5.99 -17.37 8.88
N CYS A 285 -6.06 -16.20 9.51
CA CYS A 285 -4.90 -15.31 9.70
C CYS A 285 -3.82 -15.83 10.67
N ARG A 286 -4.04 -16.98 11.33
CA ARG A 286 -3.10 -17.62 12.29
C ARG A 286 -2.72 -16.73 13.48
N ILE A 287 -3.66 -15.91 13.94
CA ILE A 287 -3.52 -15.09 15.13
C ILE A 287 -4.40 -15.68 16.23
N ASP A 288 -3.79 -15.90 17.39
CA ASP A 288 -4.46 -16.38 18.58
C ASP A 288 -5.06 -15.19 19.36
N TRP A 289 -6.16 -14.66 18.84
CA TRP A 289 -6.86 -13.47 19.35
C TRP A 289 -7.28 -13.54 20.83
N HIS A 290 -7.37 -14.75 21.40
CA HIS A 290 -7.82 -15.01 22.76
C HIS A 290 -6.68 -15.04 23.80
N GLU A 291 -5.43 -15.10 23.35
CA GLU A 291 -4.27 -15.20 24.22
C GLU A 291 -3.88 -13.83 24.80
N ASN A 292 -3.10 -13.85 25.88
CA ASN A 292 -2.59 -12.64 26.54
C ASN A 292 -3.68 -11.61 26.85
N ASP A 293 -4.78 -12.07 27.45
CA ASP A 293 -5.92 -11.22 27.84
C ASP A 293 -6.54 -10.44 26.66
N GLY A 294 -6.48 -11.02 25.46
CA GLY A 294 -7.03 -10.43 24.25
C GLY A 294 -6.32 -9.15 23.80
N ILE A 295 -5.06 -8.91 24.18
CA ILE A 295 -4.33 -7.69 23.83
C ILE A 295 -4.34 -7.37 22.32
N LEU A 296 -4.32 -8.40 21.46
CA LEU A 296 -4.42 -8.21 20.01
C LEU A 296 -5.83 -7.77 19.57
N LEU A 297 -6.89 -8.25 20.25
CA LEU A 297 -8.24 -7.76 20.04
C LEU A 297 -8.41 -6.31 20.53
N LYS A 298 -7.70 -5.91 21.60
CA LYS A 298 -7.70 -4.52 22.09
C LYS A 298 -7.08 -3.57 21.07
N GLU A 299 -6.05 -4.00 20.34
CA GLU A 299 -5.52 -3.25 19.18
C GLU A 299 -6.53 -3.19 18.03
N VAL A 300 -7.24 -4.28 17.72
CA VAL A 300 -8.35 -4.23 16.75
C VAL A 300 -9.44 -3.26 17.21
N ASN A 301 -9.75 -3.22 18.51
CA ASN A 301 -10.69 -2.27 19.08
C ASN A 301 -10.21 -0.82 18.90
N ARG A 302 -8.92 -0.54 19.07
CA ARG A 302 -8.35 0.79 18.79
C ARG A 302 -8.53 1.19 17.32
N LEU A 303 -8.29 0.24 16.40
CA LEU A 303 -8.31 0.48 14.95
C LEU A 303 -9.72 0.57 14.36
N LEU A 304 -10.69 -0.16 14.91
CA LEU A 304 -12.08 -0.13 14.45
C LEU A 304 -12.76 1.19 14.81
N ARG A 305 -13.41 1.80 13.83
CA ARG A 305 -14.35 2.90 14.06
C ARG A 305 -15.53 2.42 14.92
N PRO A 306 -16.22 3.33 15.63
CA PRO A 306 -17.50 3.01 16.26
C PRO A 306 -18.46 2.38 15.24
N LYS A 307 -19.18 1.33 15.64
CA LYS A 307 -20.04 0.50 14.76
C LYS A 307 -19.30 -0.26 13.66
N GLY A 308 -17.98 -0.33 13.73
CA GLY A 308 -17.17 -1.15 12.83
C GLY A 308 -17.30 -2.64 13.11
N TYR A 309 -16.91 -3.45 12.13
CA TYR A 309 -17.11 -4.90 12.14
C TYR A 309 -15.80 -5.67 12.29
N PHE A 310 -15.79 -6.68 13.15
CA PHE A 310 -14.73 -7.69 13.16
C PHE A 310 -15.24 -8.97 12.52
N VAL A 311 -14.63 -9.37 11.41
CA VAL A 311 -14.98 -10.59 10.66
C VAL A 311 -13.93 -11.66 10.92
N TYR A 312 -14.35 -12.78 11.49
CA TYR A 312 -13.47 -13.90 11.82
C TYR A 312 -13.93 -15.18 11.12
N SER A 313 -13.18 -15.57 10.10
CA SER A 313 -13.34 -16.83 9.38
C SER A 313 -12.21 -17.76 9.75
N ALA A 314 -12.43 -18.64 10.74
CA ALA A 314 -11.41 -19.56 11.24
C ALA A 314 -12.04 -20.73 12.03
N PRO A 315 -11.30 -21.83 12.25
CA PRO A 315 -11.83 -23.02 12.92
C PRO A 315 -12.61 -22.79 14.22
N PRO A 316 -12.19 -21.92 15.18
CA PRO A 316 -12.98 -21.67 16.39
C PRO A 316 -14.41 -21.18 16.11
N ALA A 317 -14.65 -20.52 14.97
CA ALA A 317 -15.97 -20.03 14.61
C ALA A 317 -16.97 -21.13 14.23
N TYR A 318 -16.55 -22.36 13.92
CA TYR A 318 -17.49 -23.40 13.43
C TYR A 318 -17.18 -24.83 13.84
N ARG A 319 -15.93 -25.11 14.25
CA ARG A 319 -15.52 -26.45 14.68
C ARG A 319 -15.91 -26.72 16.13
N LYS A 320 -16.30 -27.97 16.40
CA LYS A 320 -16.71 -28.45 17.72
C LYS A 320 -15.73 -29.46 18.33
N ASP A 321 -14.66 -29.82 17.61
CA ASP A 321 -13.60 -30.71 18.05
C ASP A 321 -12.44 -29.94 18.71
N LYS A 322 -11.54 -30.67 19.37
CA LYS A 322 -10.33 -30.13 20.02
C LYS A 322 -10.66 -29.04 21.07
N ASP A 323 -9.78 -28.07 21.19
CA ASP A 323 -9.87 -26.90 22.05
C ASP A 323 -10.67 -25.75 21.43
N TYR A 324 -11.15 -25.89 20.18
CA TYR A 324 -11.89 -24.81 19.50
C TYR A 324 -13.11 -24.28 20.26
N PRO A 325 -13.93 -25.11 20.95
CA PRO A 325 -15.01 -24.59 21.78
C PRO A 325 -14.52 -23.71 22.94
N VAL A 326 -13.39 -24.06 23.56
CA VAL A 326 -12.78 -23.28 24.65
C VAL A 326 -12.24 -21.96 24.13
N ILE A 327 -11.53 -21.99 23.01
CA ILE A 327 -11.04 -20.80 22.32
C ILE A 327 -12.21 -19.88 21.95
N TRP A 328 -13.28 -20.44 21.39
CA TRP A 328 -14.49 -19.70 21.03
C TRP A 328 -15.11 -19.00 22.25
N ASN A 329 -15.27 -19.71 23.38
CA ASN A 329 -15.82 -19.11 24.60
C ASN A 329 -14.96 -17.96 25.09
N LYS A 330 -13.62 -18.13 25.16
CA LYS A 330 -12.71 -17.03 25.52
C LYS A 330 -12.87 -15.82 24.60
N LEU A 331 -13.00 -16.03 23.29
CA LEU A 331 -13.24 -14.93 22.34
C LEU A 331 -14.55 -14.22 22.61
N VAL A 332 -15.63 -14.95 22.87
CA VAL A 332 -16.94 -14.37 23.21
C VAL A 332 -16.86 -13.59 24.51
N ASP A 333 -16.19 -14.12 25.54
CA ASP A 333 -16.04 -13.45 26.84
C ASP A 333 -15.25 -12.15 26.70
N LEU A 334 -14.10 -12.18 26.02
CA LEU A 334 -13.27 -11.00 25.75
C LEU A 334 -14.02 -9.93 24.94
N THR A 335 -14.68 -10.33 23.85
CA THR A 335 -15.43 -9.40 22.99
C THR A 335 -16.64 -8.81 23.72
N THR A 336 -17.35 -9.60 24.53
CA THR A 336 -18.45 -9.11 25.39
C THR A 336 -17.94 -8.14 26.45
N GLY A 337 -16.79 -8.43 27.07
CA GLY A 337 -16.13 -7.51 28.02
C GLY A 337 -15.78 -6.16 27.39
N MET A 338 -15.38 -6.14 26.12
CA MET A 338 -15.16 -4.92 25.33
C MET A 338 -16.46 -4.30 24.75
N CYS A 339 -17.64 -4.80 25.14
CA CYS A 339 -18.94 -4.34 24.67
C CYS A 339 -19.18 -4.55 23.17
N TRP A 340 -18.55 -5.55 22.55
CA TRP A 340 -18.87 -5.93 21.19
C TRP A 340 -20.05 -6.89 21.16
N LYS A 341 -20.88 -6.78 20.13
CA LYS A 341 -22.04 -7.65 19.91
C LYS A 341 -21.78 -8.62 18.77
N LEU A 342 -21.94 -9.92 19.02
CA LEU A 342 -21.95 -10.93 17.95
C LEU A 342 -23.27 -10.82 17.16
N ILE A 343 -23.19 -10.42 15.89
CA ILE A 343 -24.38 -10.20 15.05
C ILE A 343 -24.67 -11.36 14.10
N ALA A 344 -23.64 -12.11 13.70
CA ALA A 344 -23.80 -13.24 12.80
C ALA A 344 -22.77 -14.33 13.09
N ARG A 345 -23.21 -15.59 12.96
CA ARG A 345 -22.36 -16.77 12.92
C ARG A 345 -22.97 -17.77 11.94
N LYS A 346 -22.55 -17.71 10.68
CA LYS A 346 -23.07 -18.55 9.59
C LYS A 346 -21.90 -19.26 8.90
N VAL A 347 -22.10 -20.53 8.56
CA VAL A 347 -21.11 -21.37 7.86
C VAL A 347 -19.78 -21.47 8.63
N GLN A 348 -18.73 -20.77 8.18
CA GLN A 348 -17.38 -20.80 8.76
C GLN A 348 -16.95 -19.43 9.31
N THR A 349 -17.89 -18.49 9.43
CA THR A 349 -17.62 -17.08 9.69
C THR A 349 -18.46 -16.57 10.85
N ALA A 350 -17.84 -15.78 11.72
CA ALA A 350 -18.49 -14.98 12.74
C ALA A 350 -18.23 -13.49 12.50
N ILE A 351 -19.22 -12.65 12.79
CA ILE A 351 -19.13 -11.19 12.67
C ILE A 351 -19.59 -10.55 13.98
N TRP A 352 -18.73 -9.71 14.54
CA TRP A 352 -19.05 -8.82 15.65
C TRP A 352 -19.16 -7.39 15.16
N ILE A 353 -19.97 -6.59 15.84
CA ILE A 353 -20.00 -5.13 15.74
C ILE A 353 -19.46 -4.52 17.04
N LYS A 354 -18.59 -3.53 16.91
CA LYS A 354 -18.11 -2.69 18.02
C LYS A 354 -19.21 -1.69 18.38
N GLU A 355 -19.94 -1.93 19.45
CA GLU A 355 -20.99 -1.01 19.92
C GLU A 355 -20.37 0.28 20.47
N GLU A 356 -21.13 1.37 20.39
CA GLU A 356 -20.77 2.65 20.96
C GLU A 356 -21.58 2.88 22.23
N ASP A 357 -21.26 2.11 23.27
CA ASP A 357 -21.88 2.24 24.58
C ASP A 357 -20.82 2.55 25.66
N PRO A 358 -20.54 3.85 25.92
CA PRO A 358 -19.64 4.25 26.98
C PRO A 358 -20.08 3.79 28.36
N SER A 359 -21.38 3.53 28.57
CA SER A 359 -21.90 3.06 29.86
C SER A 359 -21.55 1.59 30.09
N CYS A 360 -21.65 0.76 29.06
CA CYS A 360 -21.19 -0.63 29.10
C CYS A 360 -19.69 -0.72 29.40
N LEU A 361 -18.84 0.08 28.73
CA LEU A 361 -17.40 0.05 28.97
C LEU A 361 -17.04 0.48 30.41
N LYS A 362 -17.68 1.55 30.91
CA LYS A 362 -17.48 1.99 32.30
C LYS A 362 -17.94 0.94 33.31
N HIS A 363 -19.10 0.34 33.09
CA HIS A 363 -19.62 -0.73 33.95
C HIS A 363 -18.69 -1.95 33.97
N ASN A 364 -18.22 -2.40 32.81
CA ASN A 364 -17.29 -3.53 32.73
C ASN A 364 -15.93 -3.20 33.35
N ALA A 365 -15.49 -1.94 33.31
CA ALA A 365 -14.30 -1.50 34.02
C ALA A 365 -14.48 -1.49 35.55
N GLU A 366 -15.64 -1.07 36.07
CA GLU A 366 -15.98 -1.16 37.50
C GLU A 366 -15.97 -2.61 38.00
N LEU A 367 -16.45 -3.54 37.17
CA LEU A 367 -16.41 -4.98 37.42
C LEU A 367 -15.03 -5.61 37.22
N LYS A 368 -14.01 -4.83 36.82
CA LYS A 368 -12.64 -5.30 36.52
C LYS A 368 -12.59 -6.38 35.44
N VAL A 369 -13.54 -6.34 34.50
CA VAL A 369 -13.54 -7.20 33.31
C VAL A 369 -12.61 -6.64 32.24
N ILE A 370 -12.47 -5.32 32.18
CA ILE A 370 -11.54 -4.61 31.30
C ILE A 370 -10.82 -3.49 32.06
N ASP A 371 -9.64 -3.13 31.58
CA ASP A 371 -8.92 -1.93 32.03
C ASP A 371 -9.16 -0.77 31.06
N ILE A 372 -9.29 0.44 31.60
CA ILE A 372 -9.36 1.67 30.81
C ILE A 372 -7.97 2.29 30.72
N CYS A 373 -7.57 2.71 29.52
CA CYS A 373 -6.29 3.38 29.33
C CYS A 373 -6.29 4.76 29.98
N ASP A 374 -5.13 5.14 30.53
CA ASP A 374 -4.86 6.54 30.88
C ASP A 374 -5.02 7.44 29.66
N ALA A 375 -5.20 8.74 29.89
CA ALA A 375 -5.34 9.73 28.82
C ALA A 375 -4.17 9.61 27.82
N VAL A 376 -4.46 9.11 26.61
CA VAL A 376 -3.48 8.95 25.55
C VAL A 376 -3.40 10.24 24.75
N ASP A 377 -2.17 10.69 24.51
CA ASP A 377 -1.91 11.81 23.62
C ASP A 377 -2.13 11.39 22.15
N GLU A 378 -3.33 11.68 21.63
CA GLU A 378 -3.73 11.40 20.25
C GLU A 378 -2.88 12.13 19.19
N THR A 379 -2.10 13.14 19.60
CA THR A 379 -1.21 13.86 18.68
C THR A 379 0.05 13.06 18.33
N LYS A 380 0.39 12.05 19.15
CA LYS A 380 1.56 11.21 18.92
C LYS A 380 1.30 10.15 17.85
N PRO A 381 2.24 9.95 16.93
CA PRO A 381 2.13 8.91 15.92
C PRO A 381 2.20 7.52 16.56
N SER A 382 1.39 6.59 16.06
CA SER A 382 1.46 5.17 16.44
C SER A 382 2.61 4.50 15.68
N TRP A 383 3.86 4.89 15.97
CA TRP A 383 5.06 4.37 15.33
C TRP A 383 5.98 3.74 16.37
N LYS A 384 6.19 2.41 16.27
CA LYS A 384 6.93 1.60 17.24
C LYS A 384 6.39 1.66 18.68
N THR A 385 5.16 2.13 18.86
CA THR A 385 4.48 2.16 20.15
C THR A 385 4.13 0.74 20.60
N PRO A 386 4.46 0.34 21.84
CA PRO A 386 4.03 -0.96 22.39
C PRO A 386 2.50 -1.10 22.39
N LEU A 387 2.01 -2.34 22.29
CA LEU A 387 0.59 -2.62 22.49
C LEU A 387 0.13 -2.23 23.89
N MET A 388 -1.12 -1.80 23.98
CA MET A 388 -1.77 -1.43 25.23
C MET A 388 -2.75 -2.53 25.62
N ASN A 389 -2.68 -3.02 26.86
CA ASN A 389 -3.62 -4.03 27.38
C ASN A 389 -4.87 -3.41 28.01
N CYS A 390 -5.34 -2.27 27.49
CA CYS A 390 -6.47 -1.50 28.01
C CYS A 390 -7.34 -0.98 26.86
N ILE A 391 -8.53 -0.47 27.18
CA ILE A 391 -9.48 0.13 26.23
C ILE A 391 -9.46 1.65 26.35
N GLN A 392 -9.30 2.34 25.23
CA GLN A 392 -9.45 3.80 25.17
C GLN A 392 -10.94 4.16 25.19
N LEU A 393 -11.36 4.98 26.16
CA LEU A 393 -12.69 5.58 26.14
C LEU A 393 -12.74 6.68 25.08
N ALA A 394 -13.78 6.66 24.25
CA ALA A 394 -14.05 7.78 23.35
C ALA A 394 -14.31 9.04 24.20
N GLY A 395 -13.57 10.13 23.92
CA GLY A 395 -13.80 11.42 24.56
C GLY A 395 -15.15 12.03 24.18
N ALA A 396 -15.69 12.93 25.01
CA ALA A 396 -16.96 13.63 24.75
C ALA A 396 -16.94 14.46 23.43
N THR A 397 -15.76 14.78 22.91
CA THR A 397 -15.53 15.52 21.66
C THR A 397 -15.27 14.64 20.44
N THR A 398 -15.02 13.33 20.63
CA THR A 398 -14.94 12.33 19.54
C THR A 398 -16.30 11.66 19.34
N ALA A 399 -17.38 12.44 19.38
CA ALA A 399 -18.70 11.94 19.02
C ALA A 399 -18.62 11.34 17.61
N SER A 400 -19.08 10.09 17.46
CA SER A 400 -19.11 9.32 16.23
C SER A 400 -19.68 10.13 15.07
N LYS A 401 -18.80 10.81 14.34
CA LYS A 401 -19.16 11.54 13.14
C LYS A 401 -19.39 10.48 12.07
N LYS A 402 -20.65 10.28 11.70
CA LYS A 402 -20.99 9.45 10.55
C LYS A 402 -20.32 10.06 9.32
N LEU A 403 -19.31 9.37 8.80
CA LEU A 403 -18.61 9.77 7.59
C LEU A 403 -19.47 9.41 6.36
N PRO A 404 -19.46 10.25 5.31
CA PRO A 404 -20.15 9.93 4.06
C PRO A 404 -19.45 8.80 3.31
N SER A 405 -20.12 8.26 2.29
CA SER A 405 -19.52 7.31 1.34
C SER A 405 -18.55 8.02 0.38
N ARG A 406 -17.80 7.25 -0.40
CA ARG A 406 -17.03 7.80 -1.54
C ARG A 406 -17.99 8.13 -2.69
N PRO A 407 -17.72 9.21 -3.48
CA PRO A 407 -16.51 10.03 -3.46
C PRO A 407 -16.53 11.20 -2.46
N GLU A 408 -17.68 11.57 -1.89
CA GLU A 408 -17.84 12.73 -1.00
C GLU A 408 -16.88 12.72 0.20
N ARG A 409 -16.56 11.52 0.69
CA ARG A 409 -15.60 11.31 1.77
C ARG A 409 -14.24 11.96 1.53
N LEU A 410 -13.78 12.05 0.28
CA LEU A 410 -12.48 12.64 -0.07
C LEU A 410 -12.33 14.12 0.29
N SER A 411 -13.44 14.83 0.44
CA SER A 411 -13.46 16.26 0.79
C SER A 411 -13.75 16.51 2.27
N VAL A 412 -13.81 15.44 3.09
CA VAL A 412 -14.09 15.58 4.53
C VAL A 412 -12.89 16.20 5.24
N TYR A 413 -13.14 17.35 5.86
CA TYR A 413 -12.23 17.94 6.83
C TYR A 413 -12.38 17.26 8.20
N SER A 414 -11.25 16.79 8.75
CA SER A 414 -11.17 16.23 10.09
C SER A 414 -10.91 17.32 11.12
N GLU A 415 -11.73 17.40 12.17
CA GLU A 415 -11.53 18.38 13.25
C GLU A 415 -10.20 18.16 14.00
N SER A 416 -9.63 16.95 13.92
CA SER A 416 -8.31 16.66 14.48
C SER A 416 -7.23 17.60 13.92
N LEU A 417 -7.35 18.02 12.65
CA LEU A 417 -6.41 18.94 12.01
C LEU A 417 -6.34 20.31 12.69
N SER A 418 -7.46 20.83 13.17
CA SER A 418 -7.52 22.12 13.90
C SER A 418 -6.78 22.09 15.24
N ARG A 419 -6.65 20.91 15.83
CA ARG A 419 -6.03 20.68 17.15
C ARG A 419 -4.54 20.40 17.07
N ILE A 420 -4.03 20.08 15.89
CA ILE A 420 -2.61 19.84 15.68
C ILE A 420 -1.88 21.18 15.74
N ALA A 421 -1.10 21.40 16.80
CA ALA A 421 -0.22 22.54 16.87
C ALA A 421 0.91 22.37 15.85
N PHE A 422 0.87 23.14 14.77
CA PHE A 422 1.97 23.21 13.83
C PHE A 422 3.05 24.13 14.39
N LYS A 423 4.30 23.66 14.39
CA LYS A 423 5.44 24.58 14.41
C LYS A 423 5.31 25.41 13.14
N ARG A 424 5.02 26.71 13.29
CA ARG A 424 4.80 27.66 12.20
C ARG A 424 6.11 28.01 11.44
N GLY A 425 6.98 27.02 11.26
CA GLY A 425 8.31 27.09 10.65
C GLY A 425 8.68 25.86 9.80
N VAL A 426 7.73 24.95 9.52
CA VAL A 426 7.91 23.90 8.48
C VAL A 426 7.29 24.34 7.14
N LEU A 427 6.40 25.34 7.15
CA LEU A 427 5.93 26.04 5.94
C LEU A 427 6.64 27.39 5.71
N LEU A 428 7.48 27.81 6.66
CA LEU A 428 8.16 29.10 6.63
C LEU A 428 9.64 28.83 6.77
N HIS A 429 10.34 29.10 5.66
CA HIS A 429 11.75 29.41 5.55
C HIS A 429 12.51 29.45 6.88
N ALA A 430 13.56 28.62 6.96
CA ALA A 430 14.65 28.79 7.89
C ALA A 430 15.16 30.25 7.84
N LEU A 431 14.70 31.07 8.78
CA LEU A 431 15.36 32.27 9.21
C LEU A 431 15.50 32.16 10.71
N GLU A 432 16.74 32.38 11.16
CA GLU A 432 17.17 32.45 12.54
C GLU A 432 16.23 33.36 13.34
N ILE A 433 15.28 32.77 14.07
CA ILE A 433 14.53 33.47 15.10
C ILE A 433 15.00 32.92 16.44
N SER A 434 15.65 33.82 17.18
CA SER A 434 16.05 33.66 18.58
C SER A 434 14.95 32.99 19.41
N SER A 435 15.38 32.08 20.28
CA SER A 435 14.62 31.11 21.09
C SER A 435 13.49 31.65 21.99
N ASP A 436 13.21 32.95 22.02
CA ASP A 436 12.49 33.55 23.16
C ASP A 436 11.09 34.13 22.83
N ASN A 437 10.54 33.91 21.63
CA ASN A 437 9.12 34.22 21.35
C ASN A 437 8.54 33.36 20.21
N MET A 438 8.29 32.08 20.51
CA MET A 438 7.67 31.11 19.58
C MET A 438 6.13 31.21 19.65
N SER A 439 5.50 31.79 18.62
CA SER A 439 4.04 31.79 18.48
C SER A 439 3.59 30.44 17.90
N TYR A 440 2.94 29.60 18.71
CA TYR A 440 2.26 28.38 18.25
C TYR A 440 1.13 28.76 17.29
N GLY A 441 1.18 28.27 16.05
CA GLY A 441 0.10 28.46 15.09
C GLY A 441 -1.15 27.66 15.50
N ILE A 442 -2.32 28.23 15.21
CA ILE A 442 -3.61 27.52 15.16
C ILE A 442 -3.47 26.40 14.12
N GLY A 443 -4.04 25.20 14.36
CA GLY A 443 -3.93 24.05 13.45
C GLY A 443 -4.48 24.30 12.05
N ILE A 444 -4.38 23.32 11.15
CA ILE A 444 -4.75 23.47 9.73
C ILE A 444 -6.23 23.85 9.62
N SER A 445 -6.54 24.99 8.98
CA SER A 445 -7.92 25.46 8.83
C SER A 445 -8.66 24.75 7.69
N ARG A 446 -9.99 24.92 7.60
CA ARG A 446 -10.78 24.37 6.49
C ARG A 446 -10.41 25.00 5.14
N GLU A 447 -10.06 26.28 5.17
CA GLU A 447 -9.63 27.04 4.00
C GLU A 447 -8.29 26.52 3.50
N GLU A 448 -7.34 26.27 4.39
CA GLU A 448 -6.05 25.68 4.05
C GLU A 448 -6.19 24.25 3.48
N PHE A 449 -7.06 23.43 4.07
CA PHE A 449 -7.37 22.09 3.58
C PHE A 449 -8.00 22.12 2.17
N SER A 450 -8.92 23.06 1.93
CA SER A 450 -9.58 23.21 0.63
C SER A 450 -8.60 23.73 -0.43
N SER A 451 -7.77 24.71 -0.06
CA SER A 451 -6.72 25.23 -0.93
C SER A 451 -5.68 24.17 -1.28
N ASP A 452 -5.32 23.29 -0.34
CA ASP A 452 -4.43 22.16 -0.58
C ASP A 452 -5.03 21.17 -1.59
N SER A 453 -6.31 20.83 -1.42
CA SER A 453 -7.00 19.90 -2.33
C SER A 453 -7.06 20.44 -3.75
N ASN A 454 -7.35 21.73 -3.93
CA ASN A 454 -7.34 22.38 -5.25
C ASN A 454 -5.93 22.41 -5.86
N PHE A 455 -4.92 22.77 -5.05
CA PHE A 455 -3.53 22.78 -5.50
C PHE A 455 -3.11 21.40 -6.04
N TRP A 456 -3.35 20.33 -5.30
CA TRP A 456 -2.98 18.99 -5.74
C TRP A 456 -3.77 18.50 -6.95
N GLN A 457 -5.03 18.91 -7.09
CA GLN A 457 -5.82 18.62 -8.28
C GLN A 457 -5.16 19.20 -9.55
N ASP A 458 -4.70 20.44 -9.48
CA ASP A 458 -3.98 21.10 -10.58
C ASP A 458 -2.61 20.46 -10.81
N GLN A 459 -1.84 20.19 -9.74
CA GLN A 459 -0.51 19.59 -9.84
C GLN A 459 -0.51 18.20 -10.47
N VAL A 460 -1.46 17.34 -10.09
CA VAL A 460 -1.61 16.00 -10.69
C VAL A 460 -1.83 16.09 -12.20
N HIS A 461 -2.62 17.07 -12.66
CA HIS A 461 -2.83 17.29 -14.09
C HIS A 461 -1.53 17.63 -14.82
N TYR A 462 -0.72 18.54 -14.26
CA TYR A 462 0.60 18.87 -14.81
C TYR A 462 1.54 17.66 -14.79
N TYR A 463 1.60 16.91 -13.69
CA TYR A 463 2.50 15.76 -13.56
C TYR A 463 2.20 14.69 -14.61
N TRP A 464 0.92 14.35 -14.82
CA TRP A 464 0.53 13.36 -15.83
C TRP A 464 0.90 13.81 -17.25
N LYS A 465 0.73 15.11 -17.54
CA LYS A 465 1.12 15.69 -18.83
C LYS A 465 2.64 15.63 -19.05
N LEU A 466 3.42 15.99 -18.03
CA LEU A 466 4.88 16.01 -18.11
C LEU A 466 5.47 14.59 -18.21
N MET A 467 4.96 13.63 -17.43
CA MET A 467 5.38 12.23 -17.54
C MET A 467 4.97 11.57 -18.87
N ASN A 468 3.98 12.15 -19.57
CA ASN A 468 3.45 11.65 -20.84
C ASN A 468 3.04 10.16 -20.77
N VAL A 469 2.32 9.79 -19.71
CA VAL A 469 1.88 8.42 -19.44
C VAL A 469 0.38 8.25 -19.69
N SER A 470 -0.01 7.03 -20.06
CA SER A 470 -1.43 6.66 -20.15
C SER A 470 -2.06 6.45 -18.76
N ARG A 471 -3.40 6.52 -18.66
CA ARG A 471 -4.12 6.40 -17.38
C ARG A 471 -3.88 5.09 -16.60
N THR A 472 -3.47 4.01 -17.27
CA THR A 472 -3.30 2.66 -16.68
C THR A 472 -1.84 2.23 -16.53
N GLU A 473 -0.91 3.11 -16.89
CA GLU A 473 0.53 2.83 -16.85
C GLU A 473 1.11 2.94 -15.43
N ILE A 474 0.50 3.79 -14.60
CA ILE A 474 0.79 3.92 -13.18
C ILE A 474 -0.34 3.22 -12.41
N ARG A 475 0.00 2.35 -11.46
CA ARG A 475 -0.96 1.65 -10.60
C ARG A 475 -0.62 1.79 -9.12
N ASN A 476 0.62 1.45 -8.75
CA ASN A 476 1.11 1.48 -7.38
C ASN A 476 1.79 2.83 -7.11
N VAL A 477 1.16 3.68 -6.32
CA VAL A 477 1.69 5.01 -5.98
C VAL A 477 2.02 5.07 -4.49
N MET A 478 3.11 5.74 -4.15
CA MET A 478 3.44 6.08 -2.77
C MET A 478 3.66 7.58 -2.66
N ASP A 479 2.89 8.21 -1.79
CA ASP A 479 3.11 9.59 -1.38
C ASP A 479 3.95 9.57 -0.10
N MET A 480 5.21 9.94 -0.22
CA MET A 480 6.20 9.74 0.84
C MET A 480 6.09 10.79 1.96
N ASN A 481 5.42 11.90 1.69
CA ASN A 481 5.10 12.94 2.67
C ASN A 481 3.69 13.46 2.42
N ALA A 482 2.70 12.64 2.78
CA ALA A 482 1.33 12.83 2.36
C ALA A 482 0.60 13.97 3.08
N LEU A 483 1.16 14.51 4.18
CA LEU A 483 0.50 15.48 5.05
C LEU A 483 -0.91 14.99 5.43
N PHE A 484 -1.99 15.49 4.81
CA PHE A 484 -3.37 15.02 5.01
C PHE A 484 -4.04 14.48 3.72
N GLY A 485 -3.26 13.99 2.76
CA GLY A 485 -3.70 13.17 1.63
C GLY A 485 -4.24 13.93 0.42
N GLY A 486 -3.87 15.19 0.24
CA GLY A 486 -4.32 16.02 -0.89
C GLY A 486 -3.95 15.44 -2.25
N PHE A 487 -2.69 15.01 -2.42
CA PHE A 487 -2.21 14.35 -3.64
C PHE A 487 -2.97 13.07 -3.96
N ALA A 488 -3.17 12.18 -2.98
CA ALA A 488 -3.94 10.95 -3.20
C ALA A 488 -5.42 11.20 -3.52
N ALA A 489 -6.03 12.23 -2.93
CA ALA A 489 -7.39 12.61 -3.25
C ALA A 489 -7.52 13.11 -4.70
N ALA A 490 -6.55 13.89 -5.18
CA ALA A 490 -6.49 14.34 -6.57
C ALA A 490 -6.31 13.18 -7.57
N LEU A 491 -5.77 12.05 -7.12
CA LEU A 491 -5.61 10.84 -7.94
C LEU A 491 -6.86 9.94 -8.03
N ASN A 492 -7.97 10.31 -7.38
CA ASN A 492 -9.15 9.45 -7.30
C ASN A 492 -9.76 9.06 -8.66
N GLU A 493 -9.59 9.89 -9.69
CA GLU A 493 -10.07 9.59 -11.03
C GLU A 493 -9.18 8.59 -11.79
N TYR A 494 -7.99 8.26 -11.27
CA TYR A 494 -7.08 7.31 -11.87
C TYR A 494 -7.26 5.93 -11.21
N PRO A 495 -7.05 4.83 -11.96
CA PRO A 495 -7.14 3.48 -11.42
C PRO A 495 -5.91 3.11 -10.58
N VAL A 496 -5.46 4.00 -9.69
CA VAL A 496 -4.30 3.84 -8.82
C VAL A 496 -4.72 3.48 -7.40
N TRP A 497 -3.79 2.97 -6.61
CA TRP A 497 -3.90 2.99 -5.17
C TRP A 497 -2.69 3.72 -4.61
N VAL A 498 -2.89 4.46 -3.53
CA VAL A 498 -1.85 5.32 -2.96
C VAL A 498 -1.57 4.87 -1.53
N MET A 499 -0.32 4.51 -1.26
CA MET A 499 0.20 4.42 0.11
C MET A 499 0.55 5.84 0.57
N ASN A 500 -0.27 6.42 1.43
CA ASN A 500 -0.02 7.74 2.00
C ASN A 500 0.86 7.62 3.24
N VAL A 501 2.11 8.08 3.16
CA VAL A 501 3.04 8.01 4.29
C VAL A 501 3.08 9.36 5.01
N VAL A 502 2.86 9.34 6.31
CA VAL A 502 3.13 10.49 7.19
C VAL A 502 4.43 10.19 7.95
N PRO A 503 5.49 10.98 7.75
CA PRO A 503 6.74 10.80 8.49
C PRO A 503 6.51 10.78 10.01
N SER A 504 7.11 9.82 10.72
CA SER A 504 6.88 9.66 12.17
C SER A 504 7.44 10.79 13.03
N SER A 505 8.31 11.63 12.47
CA SER A 505 8.80 12.86 13.12
C SER A 505 7.83 14.04 12.99
N MET A 506 6.80 13.91 12.13
CA MET A 506 5.76 14.91 11.93
C MET A 506 4.56 14.69 12.85
N GLN A 507 3.70 15.70 12.92
CA GLN A 507 2.44 15.62 13.66
C GLN A 507 1.50 14.58 13.05
N ASN A 508 0.64 13.98 13.88
CA ASN A 508 -0.35 12.99 13.44
C ASN A 508 -1.46 13.62 12.57
N THR A 509 -1.19 13.78 11.29
CA THR A 509 -2.17 14.13 10.25
C THR A 509 -2.81 12.90 9.59
N LEU A 510 -2.31 11.69 9.91
CA LEU A 510 -2.75 10.44 9.30
C LEU A 510 -4.22 10.12 9.63
N SER A 511 -4.72 10.54 10.79
CA SER A 511 -6.16 10.44 11.13
C SER A 511 -7.04 11.10 10.08
N ALA A 512 -6.65 12.27 9.58
CA ALA A 512 -7.39 13.00 8.55
C ALA A 512 -7.39 12.27 7.20
N ILE A 513 -6.30 11.57 6.86
CA ILE A 513 -6.22 10.72 5.66
C ILE A 513 -7.26 9.59 5.75
N TYR A 514 -7.39 8.95 6.91
CA TYR A 514 -8.40 7.92 7.13
C TYR A 514 -9.83 8.48 7.16
N ASP A 515 -10.05 9.67 7.71
CA ASP A 515 -11.37 10.33 7.65
C ASP A 515 -11.78 10.63 6.20
N ARG A 516 -10.82 10.92 5.31
CA ARG A 516 -11.04 11.07 3.86
C ARG A 516 -11.32 9.75 3.12
N GLY A 517 -11.25 8.61 3.80
CA GLY A 517 -11.41 7.29 3.18
C GLY A 517 -10.19 6.82 2.40
N LEU A 518 -9.00 7.35 2.70
CA LEU A 518 -7.73 6.99 2.08
C LEU A 518 -6.89 6.11 3.02
N ILE A 519 -6.01 5.28 2.46
CA ILE A 519 -5.13 4.39 3.22
C ILE A 519 -3.74 5.00 3.36
N GLY A 520 -3.14 4.84 4.54
CA GLY A 520 -1.78 5.31 4.80
C GLY A 520 -1.16 4.68 6.02
N ALA A 521 0.11 5.00 6.28
CA ALA A 521 0.86 4.49 7.42
C ALA A 521 1.84 5.54 7.94
N PHE A 522 2.15 5.48 9.23
CA PHE A 522 3.33 6.15 9.77
C PHE A 522 4.60 5.43 9.34
N HIS A 523 5.65 6.19 9.09
CA HIS A 523 6.96 5.64 8.79
C HIS A 523 8.09 6.62 9.08
N ASP A 524 9.26 6.09 9.45
CA ASP A 524 10.51 6.83 9.50
C ASP A 524 11.36 6.48 8.27
N TRP A 525 11.56 7.44 7.36
CA TRP A 525 12.40 7.29 6.17
C TRP A 525 13.89 7.13 6.45
N CYS A 526 14.34 7.33 7.70
CA CYS A 526 15.65 6.85 8.14
C CYS A 526 15.70 5.33 8.32
N GLU A 527 14.63 4.60 8.04
CA GLU A 527 14.60 3.16 7.98
C GLU A 527 13.97 2.63 6.68
N PRO A 528 14.42 1.49 6.13
CA PRO A 528 13.83 0.93 4.90
C PRO A 528 12.36 0.53 5.03
N PHE A 529 11.44 0.94 4.16
CA PHE A 529 10.01 0.66 4.25
C PHE A 529 9.67 -0.85 4.22
N SER A 530 8.63 -1.28 4.94
CA SER A 530 8.23 -2.70 5.03
C SER A 530 7.50 -3.19 3.75
N THR A 531 8.22 -3.22 2.64
CA THR A 531 7.74 -3.65 1.32
C THR A 531 8.82 -4.38 0.53
N TYR A 532 8.41 -5.13 -0.50
CA TYR A 532 9.33 -5.79 -1.43
C TYR A 532 10.01 -4.76 -2.35
N PRO A 533 11.23 -5.04 -2.84
CA PRO A 533 11.82 -4.23 -3.90
C PRO A 533 10.93 -4.17 -5.15
N ARG A 534 11.01 -3.08 -5.92
CA ARG A 534 10.27 -2.88 -7.19
C ARG A 534 8.75 -3.03 -7.03
N THR A 535 8.21 -2.35 -6.02
CA THR A 535 6.78 -2.34 -5.70
C THR A 535 6.03 -1.20 -6.37
N TYR A 536 6.59 0.01 -6.39
CA TYR A 536 5.86 1.22 -6.79
C TYR A 536 6.21 1.65 -8.21
N ASP A 537 5.19 2.10 -8.94
CA ASP A 537 5.34 2.68 -10.28
C ASP A 537 5.63 4.18 -10.19
N LEU A 538 5.16 4.84 -9.13
CA LEU A 538 5.36 6.27 -8.87
C LEU A 538 5.64 6.52 -7.39
N LEU A 539 6.74 7.22 -7.10
CA LEU A 539 7.03 7.81 -5.80
C LEU A 539 6.87 9.33 -5.88
N HIS A 540 6.15 9.90 -4.92
CA HIS A 540 5.97 11.35 -4.79
C HIS A 540 6.64 11.83 -3.50
N ALA A 541 7.58 12.76 -3.62
CA ALA A 541 8.37 13.30 -2.52
C ALA A 541 8.27 14.83 -2.51
N ASN A 542 7.33 15.36 -1.74
CA ASN A 542 7.13 16.80 -1.56
C ASN A 542 7.73 17.26 -0.24
N HIS A 543 8.80 18.05 -0.30
CA HIS A 543 9.62 18.52 0.84
C HIS A 543 10.02 17.38 1.80
N LEU A 544 10.29 16.20 1.26
CA LEU A 544 10.64 15.03 2.05
C LEU A 544 12.06 15.18 2.62
N PHE A 545 13.03 15.59 1.80
CA PHE A 545 14.43 15.57 2.21
C PHE A 545 14.76 16.72 3.16
N SER A 546 14.17 17.91 2.94
CA SER A 546 14.28 19.04 3.87
C SER A 546 13.75 18.69 5.27
N GLN A 547 12.66 17.92 5.36
CA GLN A 547 12.14 17.42 6.63
C GLN A 547 13.16 16.57 7.42
N TYR A 548 14.01 15.81 6.73
CA TYR A 548 15.03 14.95 7.33
C TYR A 548 16.41 15.63 7.48
N LYS A 549 16.63 16.78 6.84
CA LYS A 549 17.87 17.55 6.93
C LYS A 549 18.14 18.06 8.36
N TYR A 550 17.09 18.40 9.09
CA TYR A 550 17.18 19.04 10.42
C TYR A 550 16.75 18.13 11.58
N SER A 551 16.38 16.87 11.32
CA SER A 551 15.84 15.97 12.36
C SER A 551 16.89 15.48 13.36
N GLY A 552 18.19 15.62 13.05
CA GLY A 552 19.28 15.09 13.90
C GLY A 552 19.33 13.56 13.97
N GLU A 553 18.46 12.88 13.22
CA GLU A 553 18.34 11.42 13.17
C GLU A 553 19.26 10.87 12.06
N GLY A 554 20.10 9.90 12.41
CA GLY A 554 21.39 9.64 11.76
C GLY A 554 21.43 9.11 10.31
N CYS A 555 20.35 9.21 9.52
CA CYS A 555 20.41 8.89 8.08
C CYS A 555 20.73 10.14 7.23
N GLN A 556 21.34 9.94 6.07
CA GLN A 556 21.57 11.00 5.08
C GLN A 556 20.57 10.87 3.92
N PHE A 557 20.38 11.93 3.13
CA PHE A 557 19.45 11.88 2.01
C PHE A 557 19.84 10.81 0.96
N GLU A 558 21.12 10.42 0.84
CA GLU A 558 21.50 9.26 0.00
C GLU A 558 20.92 7.93 0.51
N ASP A 559 20.73 7.77 1.83
CA ASP A 559 20.06 6.60 2.40
C ASP A 559 18.57 6.57 1.95
N ILE A 560 17.91 7.74 1.93
CA ILE A 560 16.53 7.88 1.45
C ILE A 560 16.45 7.61 -0.06
N MET A 561 17.35 8.18 -0.86
CA MET A 561 17.41 7.91 -2.31
C MET A 561 17.63 6.42 -2.61
N LEU A 562 18.45 5.73 -1.82
CA LEU A 562 18.67 4.29 -1.96
C LEU A 562 17.41 3.48 -1.64
N GLU A 563 16.67 3.87 -0.60
CA GLU A 563 15.39 3.24 -0.29
C GLU A 563 14.34 3.48 -1.39
N MET A 564 14.28 4.71 -1.92
CA MET A 564 13.44 5.04 -3.08
C MET A 564 13.79 4.16 -4.27
N ASP A 565 15.08 3.99 -4.58
CA ASP A 565 15.52 3.10 -5.66
C ASP A 565 15.07 1.66 -5.42
N ARG A 566 15.26 1.13 -4.21
CA ARG A 566 14.90 -0.26 -3.87
C ARG A 566 13.43 -0.52 -4.15
N ILE A 567 12.53 0.38 -3.73
CA ILE A 567 11.07 0.16 -3.81
C ILE A 567 10.48 0.56 -5.16
N LEU A 568 11.18 1.36 -5.97
CA LEU A 568 10.75 1.80 -7.29
C LEU A 568 10.97 0.72 -8.36
N ARG A 569 9.96 0.51 -9.21
CA ARG A 569 10.03 -0.40 -10.35
C ARG A 569 10.96 0.13 -11.45
N PRO A 570 11.58 -0.76 -12.24
CA PRO A 570 12.20 -0.34 -13.50
C PRO A 570 11.20 0.44 -14.36
N GLN A 571 11.65 1.54 -14.97
CA GLN A 571 10.83 2.53 -15.70
C GLN A 571 9.81 3.33 -14.85
N GLY A 572 9.77 3.10 -13.54
CA GLY A 572 8.96 3.87 -12.61
C GLY A 572 9.45 5.32 -12.46
N PHE A 573 8.54 6.17 -12.01
CA PHE A 573 8.74 7.61 -11.88
C PHE A 573 8.97 8.02 -10.43
N VAL A 574 9.74 9.08 -10.25
CA VAL A 574 9.86 9.82 -8.99
C VAL A 574 9.56 11.28 -9.26
N ILE A 575 8.66 11.87 -8.50
CA ILE A 575 8.35 13.29 -8.57
C ILE A 575 8.86 13.94 -7.29
N ILE A 576 9.72 14.93 -7.41
CA ILE A 576 10.40 15.58 -6.29
C ILE A 576 10.21 17.10 -6.36
N ARG A 577 9.76 17.68 -5.25
CA ARG A 577 9.76 19.12 -4.96
C ARG A 577 10.46 19.32 -3.63
N ASP A 578 11.50 20.14 -3.60
CA ASP A 578 12.25 20.39 -2.37
C ASP A 578 13.11 21.67 -2.50
N GLU A 579 13.86 22.02 -1.45
CA GLU A 579 14.78 23.16 -1.47
C GLU A 579 15.77 23.08 -2.67
N ASP A 580 16.11 24.21 -3.30
CA ASP A 580 17.01 24.25 -4.47
C ASP A 580 18.36 23.56 -4.24
N SER A 581 18.90 23.66 -3.02
CA SER A 581 20.16 22.99 -2.63
C SER A 581 20.04 21.46 -2.64
N ILE A 582 18.86 20.94 -2.29
CA ILE A 582 18.54 19.51 -2.32
C ILE A 582 18.32 19.06 -3.76
N ILE A 583 17.54 19.81 -4.54
CA ILE A 583 17.29 19.52 -5.96
C ILE A 583 18.60 19.43 -6.73
N SER A 584 19.51 20.40 -6.55
CA SER A 584 20.82 20.40 -7.19
C SER A 584 21.63 19.15 -6.84
N ARG A 585 21.63 18.75 -5.56
CA ARG A 585 22.32 17.54 -5.10
C ARG A 585 21.70 16.26 -5.66
N ILE A 586 20.37 16.21 -5.82
CA ILE A 586 19.69 15.07 -6.44
C ILE A 586 20.03 14.98 -7.93
N GLN A 587 20.09 16.11 -8.65
CA GLN A 587 20.50 16.14 -10.06
C GLN A 587 21.91 15.57 -10.25
N ASP A 588 22.84 15.85 -9.33
CA ASP A 588 24.20 15.29 -9.35
C ASP A 588 24.25 13.77 -9.07
N LEU A 589 23.32 13.26 -8.26
CA LEU A 589 23.30 11.86 -7.85
C LEU A 589 22.40 10.96 -8.70
N ALA A 590 21.29 11.45 -9.22
CA ALA A 590 20.30 10.66 -9.96
C ALA A 590 20.94 9.79 -11.07
N PRO A 591 21.87 10.31 -11.91
CA PRO A 591 22.57 9.50 -12.89
C PRO A 591 23.39 8.34 -12.28
N LYS A 592 23.99 8.55 -11.10
CA LYS A 592 24.76 7.51 -10.37
C LYS A 592 23.86 6.40 -9.84
N PHE A 593 22.58 6.69 -9.60
CA PHE A 593 21.54 5.73 -9.24
C PHE A 593 20.85 5.10 -10.47
N LEU A 594 21.36 5.34 -11.69
CA LEU A 594 20.75 4.89 -12.95
C LEU A 594 19.36 5.48 -13.18
N TRP A 595 19.14 6.72 -12.74
CA TRP A 595 17.93 7.47 -13.03
C TRP A 595 18.21 8.53 -14.11
N GLU A 596 17.23 8.72 -14.98
CA GLU A 596 17.14 9.88 -15.87
C GLU A 596 16.25 10.91 -15.19
N PHE A 597 16.43 12.20 -15.49
CA PHE A 597 15.59 13.23 -14.91
C PHE A 597 15.33 14.38 -15.87
N GLU A 598 14.20 15.04 -15.66
CA GLU A 598 13.82 16.30 -16.28
C GLU A 598 13.50 17.32 -15.20
N SER A 599 13.93 18.56 -15.40
CA SER A 599 13.68 19.67 -14.49
C SER A 599 12.66 20.62 -15.10
N HIS A 600 11.63 20.94 -14.34
CA HIS A 600 10.54 21.83 -14.74
C HIS A 600 10.34 22.90 -13.67
N ILE A 601 9.80 24.07 -14.04
CA ILE A 601 9.48 25.13 -13.08
C ILE A 601 7.98 25.28 -13.00
N LEU A 602 7.41 25.05 -11.83
CA LEU A 602 5.98 25.17 -11.56
C LEU A 602 5.74 26.02 -10.31
N GLU A 603 4.50 26.49 -10.12
CA GLU A 603 4.13 27.17 -8.89
C GLU A 603 3.99 26.18 -7.73
N ASN A 604 4.41 26.61 -6.53
CA ASN A 604 4.10 25.95 -5.26
C ASN A 604 2.78 26.49 -4.67
N LYS A 605 2.41 26.05 -3.47
CA LYS A 605 1.15 26.43 -2.82
C LYS A 605 1.06 27.94 -2.55
N GLU A 606 2.20 28.59 -2.32
CA GLU A 606 2.36 30.02 -2.09
C GLU A 606 2.44 30.83 -3.40
N LYS A 607 2.23 30.19 -4.56
CA LYS A 607 2.36 30.78 -5.90
C LYS A 607 3.76 31.30 -6.22
N GLN A 608 4.76 30.78 -5.53
CA GLN A 608 6.16 31.03 -5.83
C GLN A 608 6.65 29.97 -6.82
N ARG A 609 7.60 30.36 -7.67
CA ARG A 609 8.19 29.43 -8.64
C ARG A 609 9.13 28.48 -7.90
N GLU A 610 8.90 27.19 -8.07
CA GLU A 610 9.68 26.12 -7.47
C GLU A 610 10.11 25.12 -8.55
N THR A 611 11.28 24.53 -8.37
CA THR A 611 11.80 23.48 -9.24
C THR A 611 11.11 22.14 -8.96
N LEU A 612 10.46 21.58 -9.97
CA LEU A 612 9.95 20.22 -9.99
C LEU A 612 10.96 19.33 -10.71
N LEU A 613 11.39 18.26 -10.07
CA LEU A 613 12.19 17.21 -10.69
C LEU A 613 11.34 15.97 -10.96
N ILE A 614 11.30 15.53 -12.22
CA ILE A 614 10.70 14.25 -12.61
C ILE A 614 11.83 13.31 -12.98
N CYS A 615 12.06 12.29 -12.16
CA CYS A 615 13.04 11.24 -12.44
C CYS A 615 12.35 9.99 -12.97
N ARG A 616 13.06 9.23 -13.80
CA ARG A 616 12.65 7.91 -14.29
C ARG A 616 13.78 6.91 -14.11
N LYS A 617 13.49 5.80 -13.44
CA LYS A 617 14.47 4.73 -13.23
C LYS A 617 14.72 3.96 -14.52
N LYS A 618 15.98 3.81 -14.93
CA LYS A 618 16.33 3.00 -16.10
C LYS A 618 15.98 1.53 -15.88
N PHE A 619 15.65 0.82 -16.95
CA PHE A 619 15.56 -0.62 -16.91
C PHE A 619 16.92 -1.24 -17.28
N TRP A 620 17.50 -1.96 -16.33
CA TRP A 620 18.82 -2.59 -16.44
C TRP A 620 18.78 -3.99 -15.82
N ALA A 621 19.74 -4.84 -16.20
CA ALA A 621 19.93 -6.18 -15.65
C ALA A 621 21.42 -6.48 -15.46
N VAL A 622 21.75 -7.36 -14.52
CA VAL A 622 23.10 -7.93 -14.39
C VAL A 622 23.18 -9.09 -15.38
N LEU A 623 24.10 -8.99 -16.36
CA LEU A 623 24.35 -10.02 -17.37
C LEU A 623 25.22 -11.16 -16.84
#